data_AF-A0A8T9Q8K3-F1
#
_entry.id   AF-A0A8T9Q8K3-F1
#
_cell.length_a   1.000
_cell.length_b   1.000
_cell.length_c   1.000
_cell.angle_alpha   90.00
_cell.angle_beta   90.00
_cell.angle_gamma   90.00
#
_symmetry.space_group_name_H-M   'P 1'
#
loop_
_entity.id
_entity.type
_entity.pdbx_description
1 polymer ?
#
loop_
_entity_poly.entity_id
_entity_poly.type
_entity_poly.pdbx_seq_one_letter_code
_entity_poly.pdbx_strand_id
1 'polypeptide(L)'
;MHQNWLNRRLGVPLAARLGRVAPDFQLPANLPTEYGRSLHQQYQGEWDYNLTWKPIEVFPVKLGWLRAIHAGHRRVARGLSIPQPILVLHSDKTVTSSGDREQYTRADGVLNVRHIRELSPRLGPRVTVQAIPGGIHDLVLSRPAVRAHVYQVLFEWLTTVLPST
;
A
#
# COMPACT_ATOMS: atom_id res chain seq x y z
N MET A 1 2.17 -0.79 5.96
CA MET A 1 2.44 -2.23 6.13
C MET A 1 1.39 -2.85 7.01
N HIS A 2 0.83 -4.00 6.64
CA HIS A 2 -0.03 -4.77 7.53
C HIS A 2 0.80 -5.26 8.73
N GLN A 3 0.61 -4.64 9.88
CA GLN A 3 1.29 -4.94 11.14
C GLN A 3 0.27 -5.41 12.16
N ASN A 4 0.67 -6.34 13.02
CA ASN A 4 -0.20 -6.78 14.11
C ASN A 4 -0.54 -5.60 15.06
N TRP A 5 -1.61 -5.76 15.84
CA TRP A 5 -2.13 -4.69 16.68
C TRP A 5 -1.11 -4.21 17.72
N LEU A 6 -0.34 -5.13 18.31
CA LEU A 6 0.66 -4.84 19.34
C LEU A 6 1.78 -3.96 18.79
N ASN A 7 2.37 -4.33 17.64
CA ASN A 7 3.38 -3.53 16.97
C ASN A 7 2.83 -2.16 16.59
N ARG A 8 1.59 -2.09 16.10
CA ARG A 8 0.98 -0.80 15.74
C ARG A 8 0.76 0.12 16.94
N ARG A 9 0.30 -0.42 18.07
CA ARG A 9 -0.10 0.39 19.24
C ARG A 9 1.08 0.75 20.13
N LEU A 10 2.10 -0.09 20.20
CA LEU A 10 3.22 0.09 21.12
C LEU A 10 4.56 0.18 20.39
N GLY A 11 4.84 -0.76 19.48
CA GLY A 11 6.13 -0.83 18.76
C GLY A 11 6.40 0.39 17.87
N VAL A 12 5.46 0.76 17.01
CA VAL A 12 5.61 1.87 16.06
C VAL A 12 5.77 3.22 16.76
N PRO A 13 4.96 3.60 17.77
CA PRO A 13 5.18 4.85 18.50
C PRO A 13 6.54 4.89 19.22
N LEU A 14 6.99 3.77 19.81
CA LEU A 14 8.29 3.69 20.46
C LEU A 14 9.43 3.82 19.45
N ALA A 15 9.39 3.07 18.36
CA ALA A 15 10.35 3.16 17.26
C ALA A 15 10.39 4.57 16.65
N ALA A 16 9.24 5.23 16.50
CA ALA A 16 9.16 6.60 16.01
C ALA A 16 9.79 7.61 16.99
N ARG A 17 9.65 7.40 18.31
CA ARG A 17 10.33 8.23 19.33
C ARG A 17 11.84 8.03 19.26
N LEU A 18 12.31 6.79 19.19
CA LEU A 18 13.74 6.48 19.04
C LEU A 18 14.31 7.01 17.72
N GLY A 19 13.55 6.98 16.63
CA GLY A 19 13.94 7.54 15.34
C GLY A 19 14.13 9.06 15.33
N ARG A 20 13.80 9.78 16.42
CA ARG A 20 14.18 11.18 16.61
C ARG A 20 15.65 11.34 16.97
N VAL A 21 16.21 10.39 17.73
CA VAL A 21 17.57 10.46 18.29
C VAL A 21 18.55 9.55 17.54
N ALA A 22 18.09 8.43 16.99
CA ALA A 22 18.88 7.47 16.24
C ALA A 22 18.23 7.17 14.87
N PRO A 23 18.14 8.16 13.96
CA PRO A 23 17.40 8.01 12.72
C PRO A 23 17.97 6.94 11.78
N ASP A 24 19.29 6.70 11.82
CA ASP A 24 19.97 5.74 10.95
C ASP A 24 20.00 4.30 11.49
N PHE A 25 19.50 4.06 12.70
CA PHE A 25 19.42 2.71 13.24
C PHE A 25 18.49 1.86 12.38
N GLN A 26 18.97 0.69 11.98
CA GLN A 26 18.28 -0.22 11.08
C GLN A 26 17.53 -1.29 11.88
N LEU A 27 16.29 -1.55 11.46
CA LEU A 27 15.50 -2.69 11.89
C LEU A 27 15.38 -3.67 10.71
N PRO A 28 15.39 -4.99 10.98
CA PRO A 28 15.15 -5.98 9.94
C PRO A 28 13.79 -5.72 9.30
N ALA A 29 13.75 -5.79 7.97
CA ALA A 29 12.51 -5.65 7.23
C ALA A 29 11.79 -6.99 7.17
N ASN A 30 10.58 -7.02 7.71
CA ASN A 30 9.77 -8.25 7.80
C ASN A 30 8.61 -8.21 6.78
N LEU A 31 8.91 -7.96 5.49
CA LEU A 31 7.90 -8.15 4.45
C LEU A 31 8.01 -9.56 3.86
N PRO A 32 6.87 -10.24 3.67
CA PRO A 32 6.80 -11.47 2.91
C PRO A 32 7.37 -11.29 1.49
N THR A 33 8.23 -12.21 1.07
CA THR A 33 8.82 -12.23 -0.29
C THR A 33 7.79 -12.56 -1.37
N GLU A 34 6.65 -13.11 -0.95
CA GLU A 34 5.55 -13.66 -1.74
C GLU A 34 4.94 -12.59 -2.65
N TYR A 35 4.88 -11.34 -2.20
CA TYR A 35 4.43 -10.23 -3.04
C TYR A 35 5.39 -10.00 -4.22
N GLY A 36 6.71 -9.89 -3.98
CA GLY A 36 7.69 -9.74 -5.06
C GLY A 36 7.67 -10.95 -6.02
N ARG A 37 7.57 -12.16 -5.47
CA ARG A 37 7.46 -13.41 -6.23
C ARG A 37 6.16 -13.49 -7.04
N SER A 38 5.06 -12.89 -6.56
CA SER A 38 3.80 -12.86 -7.31
C SER A 38 3.87 -12.01 -8.57
N LEU A 39 4.81 -11.05 -8.63
CA LEU A 39 4.96 -10.11 -9.73
C LEU A 39 5.96 -10.58 -10.78
N HIS A 40 7.12 -11.08 -10.36
CA HIS A 40 8.26 -11.26 -11.26
C HIS A 40 8.22 -12.59 -12.04
N GLN A 41 8.54 -12.56 -13.34
CA GLN A 41 8.45 -13.71 -14.25
C GLN A 41 9.31 -14.92 -13.83
N GLN A 42 10.49 -14.69 -13.24
CA GLN A 42 11.35 -15.77 -12.70
C GLN A 42 10.64 -16.61 -11.61
N TYR A 43 9.60 -16.05 -11.01
CA TYR A 43 8.80 -16.68 -9.97
C TYR A 43 7.37 -16.93 -10.44
N GLN A 44 7.11 -17.08 -11.74
CA GLN A 44 5.78 -17.26 -12.37
C GLN A 44 4.81 -16.08 -12.17
N GLY A 45 5.34 -14.87 -11.96
CA GLY A 45 4.60 -13.63 -12.15
C GLY A 45 4.55 -13.20 -13.63
N GLU A 46 3.89 -12.09 -13.91
CA GLU A 46 3.71 -11.56 -15.28
C GLU A 46 4.86 -10.63 -15.72
N TRP A 47 5.54 -9.98 -14.78
CA TRP A 47 6.37 -8.82 -15.05
C TRP A 47 7.86 -9.14 -15.06
N ASP A 48 8.60 -8.54 -15.98
CA ASP A 48 10.06 -8.55 -16.00
C ASP A 48 10.58 -7.18 -15.55
N TYR A 49 11.29 -7.13 -14.43
CA TYR A 49 11.86 -5.89 -13.90
C TYR A 49 13.22 -6.14 -13.27
N ASN A 50 14.06 -5.11 -13.21
CA ASN A 50 15.41 -5.25 -12.71
C ASN A 50 15.43 -5.57 -11.20
N LEU A 51 15.81 -6.80 -10.84
CA LEU A 51 15.90 -7.26 -9.44
C LEU A 51 17.02 -6.59 -8.64
N THR A 52 18.01 -5.98 -9.29
CA THR A 52 19.01 -5.13 -8.61
C THR A 52 18.36 -3.84 -8.11
N TRP A 53 17.32 -3.34 -8.78
CA TRP A 53 16.60 -2.13 -8.40
C TRP A 53 15.42 -2.42 -7.48
N LYS A 54 14.69 -3.52 -7.71
CA LYS A 54 13.57 -3.99 -6.88
C LYS A 54 13.80 -5.44 -6.48
N PRO A 55 14.59 -5.71 -5.43
CA PRO A 55 14.85 -7.06 -4.97
C PRO A 55 13.58 -7.76 -4.46
N ILE A 56 13.57 -9.09 -4.49
CA ILE A 56 12.48 -9.91 -3.94
C ILE A 56 12.49 -9.86 -2.41
N GLU A 57 13.67 -9.93 -1.82
CA GLU A 57 13.87 -9.76 -0.39
C GLU A 57 14.05 -8.27 -0.07
N VAL A 58 13.28 -7.78 0.88
CA VAL A 58 13.28 -6.35 1.22
C VAL A 58 14.47 -6.00 2.11
N PHE A 59 15.02 -4.80 1.92
CA PHE A 59 16.15 -4.30 2.69
C PHE A 59 15.71 -3.74 4.06
N PRO A 60 16.60 -3.75 5.08
CA PRO A 60 16.33 -3.19 6.40
C PRO A 60 15.78 -1.76 6.37
N VAL A 61 14.86 -1.47 7.30
CA VAL A 61 14.22 -0.15 7.41
C VAL A 61 14.86 0.68 8.51
N LYS A 62 15.02 1.98 8.27
CA LYS A 62 15.58 2.92 9.27
C LYS A 62 14.51 3.41 10.26
N LEU A 63 14.89 3.65 11.52
CA LEU A 63 13.98 4.25 12.52
C LEU A 63 13.49 5.64 12.10
N GLY A 64 14.34 6.44 11.45
CA GLY A 64 13.94 7.75 10.91
C GLY A 64 12.84 7.64 9.85
N TRP A 65 12.89 6.60 9.01
CA TRP A 65 11.86 6.30 8.02
C TRP A 65 10.54 5.87 8.68
N LEU A 66 10.60 4.98 9.67
CA LEU A 66 9.41 4.60 10.45
C LEU A 66 8.78 5.81 11.17
N ARG A 67 9.60 6.71 11.71
CA ARG A 67 9.14 7.96 12.32
C ARG A 67 8.40 8.83 11.31
N ALA A 68 8.95 8.99 10.11
CA ALA A 68 8.32 9.78 9.04
C ALA A 68 6.96 9.20 8.64
N ILE A 69 6.88 7.87 8.43
CA ILE A 69 5.62 7.19 8.13
C ILE A 69 4.60 7.37 9.25
N HIS A 70 5.02 7.18 10.50
CA HIS A 70 4.14 7.34 11.65
C HIS A 70 3.59 8.77 11.75
N ALA A 71 4.43 9.79 11.53
CA ALA A 71 4.01 11.18 11.48
C ALA A 71 3.03 11.44 10.33
N GLY A 72 3.27 10.86 9.16
CA GLY A 72 2.37 10.91 7.99
C GLY A 72 0.99 10.34 8.31
N HIS A 73 0.91 9.13 8.86
CA HIS A 73 -0.37 8.52 9.27
C HIS A 73 -1.11 9.38 10.30
N ARG A 74 -0.40 9.99 11.26
CA ARG A 74 -1.01 10.93 12.23
C ARG A 74 -1.51 12.21 11.58
N ARG A 75 -0.90 12.67 10.49
CA ARG A 75 -1.37 13.82 9.73
C ARG A 75 -2.64 13.46 8.96
N VAL A 76 -2.65 12.31 8.26
CA VAL A 76 -3.85 11.79 7.58
C VAL A 76 -5.00 11.60 8.55
N ALA A 77 -4.77 10.97 9.72
CA ALA A 77 -5.80 10.75 10.72
C ALA A 77 -6.42 12.04 11.27
N ARG A 78 -5.67 13.14 11.27
CA ARG A 78 -6.17 14.49 11.66
C ARG A 78 -6.92 15.20 10.54
N GLY A 79 -6.82 14.72 9.31
CA GLY A 79 -7.33 15.39 8.12
C GLY A 79 -6.24 16.16 7.38
N LEU A 80 -6.26 16.09 6.04
CA LEU A 80 -5.35 16.87 5.18
C LEU A 80 -6.02 18.07 4.51
N SER A 81 -7.35 18.09 4.43
CA SER A 81 -8.13 19.17 3.79
C SER A 81 -7.68 19.48 2.36
N ILE A 82 -7.30 18.46 1.59
CA ILE A 82 -6.91 18.64 0.18
C ILE A 82 -8.14 19.07 -0.62
N PRO A 83 -8.13 20.25 -1.27
CA PRO A 83 -9.34 20.77 -1.92
C PRO A 83 -9.69 20.06 -3.23
N GLN A 84 -8.73 19.43 -3.90
CA GLN A 84 -8.93 18.73 -5.18
C GLN A 84 -9.75 17.44 -5.01
N PRO A 85 -10.46 16.98 -6.06
CA PRO A 85 -11.04 15.63 -6.10
C PRO A 85 -9.94 14.57 -5.99
N ILE A 86 -10.18 13.54 -5.18
CA ILE A 86 -9.23 12.43 -4.96
C ILE A 86 -9.93 11.11 -5.25
N LEU A 87 -9.32 10.28 -6.08
CA LEU A 87 -9.64 8.87 -6.21
C LEU A 87 -8.65 8.04 -5.38
N VAL A 88 -9.16 7.20 -4.48
CA VAL A 88 -8.37 6.16 -3.81
C VAL A 88 -8.86 4.80 -4.27
N LEU A 89 -8.02 4.12 -5.03
CA LEU A 89 -8.21 2.72 -5.39
C LEU A 89 -7.40 1.83 -4.46
N HIS A 90 -8.00 0.74 -3.99
CA HIS A 90 -7.32 -0.26 -3.17
C HIS A 90 -7.83 -1.67 -3.46
N SER A 91 -7.08 -2.70 -3.08
CA SER A 91 -7.56 -4.09 -3.15
C SER A 91 -8.81 -4.28 -2.27
N ASP A 92 -9.68 -5.24 -2.60
CA ASP A 92 -10.81 -5.60 -1.76
C ASP A 92 -10.40 -6.28 -0.44
N LYS A 93 -9.20 -6.89 -0.40
CA LYS A 93 -8.75 -7.73 0.73
C LYS A 93 -7.27 -7.52 1.04
N THR A 94 -6.91 -7.79 2.29
CA THR A 94 -5.51 -7.88 2.74
C THR A 94 -5.12 -9.33 2.96
N VAL A 95 -3.93 -9.70 2.51
CA VAL A 95 -3.29 -10.98 2.83
C VAL A 95 -2.51 -10.84 4.14
N THR A 96 -2.67 -11.79 5.05
CA THR A 96 -1.83 -11.86 6.26
C THR A 96 -0.47 -12.46 5.93
N SER A 97 0.53 -12.26 6.79
CA SER A 97 1.90 -12.78 6.57
C SER A 97 2.01 -14.31 6.49
N SER A 98 0.93 -15.03 6.74
CA SER A 98 0.79 -16.49 6.60
C SER A 98 0.07 -16.91 5.31
N GLY A 99 -0.26 -15.95 4.44
CA GLY A 99 -0.97 -16.24 3.19
C GLY A 99 -0.08 -17.01 2.22
N ASP A 100 -0.70 -17.92 1.48
CA ASP A 100 -0.02 -18.62 0.40
C ASP A 100 0.18 -17.71 -0.82
N ARG A 101 1.00 -18.19 -1.76
CA ARG A 101 1.27 -17.52 -3.03
C ARG A 101 0.00 -17.13 -3.79
N GLU A 102 -1.03 -17.99 -3.83
CA GLU A 102 -2.26 -17.72 -4.57
C GLU A 102 -2.96 -16.48 -4.00
N GLN A 103 -3.00 -16.33 -2.68
CA GLN A 103 -3.55 -15.16 -2.00
C GLN A 103 -2.81 -13.88 -2.39
N TYR A 104 -1.47 -13.90 -2.45
CA TYR A 104 -0.67 -12.75 -2.86
C TYR A 104 -0.91 -12.32 -4.32
N THR A 105 -1.46 -13.20 -5.17
CA THR A 105 -1.83 -12.85 -6.56
C THR A 105 -3.21 -12.20 -6.70
N ARG A 106 -3.99 -12.08 -5.63
CA ARG A 106 -5.38 -11.58 -5.65
C ARG A 106 -5.77 -10.66 -4.50
N ALA A 107 -4.82 -10.23 -3.68
CA ALA A 107 -5.09 -9.38 -2.53
C ALA A 107 -3.85 -8.55 -2.13
N ASP A 108 -4.04 -7.49 -1.35
CA ASP A 108 -2.94 -6.62 -0.91
C ASP A 108 -2.12 -7.30 0.21
N GLY A 109 -0.90 -7.71 -0.13
CA GLY A 109 0.05 -8.31 0.80
C GLY A 109 0.93 -7.32 1.57
N VAL A 110 0.80 -6.02 1.29
CA VAL A 110 1.66 -4.96 1.84
C VAL A 110 0.86 -4.03 2.74
N LEU A 111 -0.27 -3.50 2.30
CA LEU A 111 -1.09 -2.54 3.06
C LEU A 111 -2.37 -3.17 3.61
N ASN A 112 -2.88 -2.54 4.67
CA ASN A 112 -4.15 -2.94 5.28
C ASN A 112 -5.30 -2.18 4.61
N VAL A 113 -6.14 -2.88 3.85
CA VAL A 113 -7.25 -2.30 3.09
C VAL A 113 -8.29 -1.65 4.00
N ARG A 114 -8.47 -2.15 5.22
CA ARG A 114 -9.35 -1.53 6.21
C ARG A 114 -8.82 -0.16 6.63
N HIS A 115 -7.51 0.00 6.82
CA HIS A 115 -6.92 1.32 7.11
C HIS A 115 -7.07 2.28 5.95
N ILE A 116 -6.85 1.81 4.72
CA ILE A 116 -7.07 2.64 3.53
C ILE A 116 -8.52 3.11 3.51
N ARG A 117 -9.50 2.20 3.64
CA ARG A 117 -10.92 2.53 3.64
C ARG A 117 -11.32 3.52 4.75
N GLU A 118 -10.82 3.31 5.97
CA GLU A 118 -11.17 4.14 7.14
C GLU A 118 -10.51 5.53 7.11
N LEU A 119 -9.29 5.64 6.57
CA LEU A 119 -8.51 6.89 6.59
C LEU A 119 -8.66 7.72 5.32
N SER A 120 -8.99 7.13 4.17
CA SER A 120 -9.12 7.86 2.90
C SER A 120 -10.11 9.03 2.94
N PRO A 121 -11.28 8.93 3.60
CA PRO A 121 -12.18 10.08 3.74
C PRO A 121 -11.58 11.29 4.47
N ARG A 122 -10.46 11.12 5.19
CA ARG A 122 -9.74 12.21 5.88
C ARG A 122 -8.84 13.02 4.94
N LEU A 123 -8.65 12.60 3.69
CA LEU A 123 -7.77 13.29 2.76
C LEU A 123 -8.32 14.66 2.33
N GLY A 124 -9.64 14.79 2.17
CA GLY A 124 -10.29 16.03 1.75
C GLY A 124 -11.82 15.91 1.72
N PRO A 125 -12.53 16.98 1.31
CA PRO A 125 -13.99 16.97 1.23
C PRO A 125 -14.55 16.22 0.02
N ARG A 126 -13.71 15.90 -0.99
CA ARG A 126 -14.10 15.25 -2.24
C ARG A 126 -13.25 14.00 -2.49
N VAL A 127 -13.59 12.91 -1.80
CA VAL A 127 -12.84 11.64 -1.91
C VAL A 127 -13.77 10.53 -2.39
N THR A 128 -13.42 9.92 -3.52
CA THR A 128 -14.00 8.67 -3.99
C THR A 128 -13.09 7.52 -3.56
N VAL A 129 -13.63 6.54 -2.85
CA VAL A 129 -12.88 5.35 -2.41
C VAL A 129 -13.51 4.13 -3.05
N GLN A 130 -12.72 3.36 -3.79
CA GLN A 130 -13.22 2.17 -4.48
C GLN A 130 -12.27 0.98 -4.30
N ALA A 131 -12.86 -0.12 -3.86
CA ALA A 131 -12.19 -1.41 -3.81
C ALA A 131 -12.18 -2.07 -5.19
N ILE A 132 -11.07 -2.70 -5.54
CA ILE A 132 -10.89 -3.48 -6.77
C ILE A 132 -10.85 -4.96 -6.38
N PRO A 133 -11.89 -5.74 -6.71
CA PRO A 133 -11.93 -7.17 -6.43
C PRO A 133 -10.76 -7.92 -7.09
N GLY A 134 -10.03 -8.70 -6.31
CA GLY A 134 -8.89 -9.47 -6.81
C GLY A 134 -7.65 -8.60 -7.12
N GLY A 135 -7.67 -7.32 -6.76
CA GLY A 135 -6.53 -6.43 -6.88
C GLY A 135 -5.38 -6.85 -5.98
N ILE A 136 -4.15 -6.82 -6.49
CA ILE A 136 -2.96 -6.95 -5.65
C ILE A 136 -2.56 -5.59 -5.06
N HIS A 137 -1.44 -5.53 -4.34
CA HIS A 137 -0.93 -4.29 -3.76
C HIS A 137 -0.76 -3.17 -4.82
N ASP A 138 -0.02 -3.45 -5.89
CA ASP A 138 0.06 -2.56 -7.04
C ASP A 138 -1.06 -2.91 -8.02
N LEU A 139 -2.19 -2.21 -7.92
CA LEU A 139 -3.40 -2.54 -8.68
C LEU A 139 -3.17 -2.63 -10.20
N VAL A 140 -2.38 -1.72 -10.76
CA VAL A 140 -2.04 -1.71 -12.20
C VAL A 140 -1.09 -2.84 -12.61
N LEU A 141 -0.52 -3.58 -11.65
CA LEU A 141 0.28 -4.78 -11.91
C LEU A 141 -0.51 -6.07 -11.68
N SER A 142 -1.80 -5.98 -11.31
CA SER A 142 -2.70 -7.13 -11.17
C SER A 142 -2.84 -7.88 -12.50
N ARG A 143 -3.41 -9.09 -12.44
CA ARG A 143 -3.75 -9.91 -13.62
C ARG A 143 -4.55 -9.12 -14.67
N PRO A 144 -4.49 -9.49 -15.97
CA PRO A 144 -5.01 -8.68 -17.07
C PRO A 144 -6.45 -8.18 -16.89
N ALA A 145 -7.38 -9.05 -16.47
CA ALA A 145 -8.78 -8.66 -16.27
C ALA A 145 -8.96 -7.64 -15.13
N VAL A 146 -8.23 -7.81 -14.03
CA VAL A 146 -8.28 -6.88 -12.88
C VAL A 146 -7.64 -5.55 -13.26
N ARG A 147 -6.50 -5.58 -13.95
CA ARG A 147 -5.82 -4.39 -14.45
C ARG A 147 -6.68 -3.61 -15.44
N ALA A 148 -7.37 -4.29 -16.36
CA ALA A 148 -8.34 -3.65 -17.26
C ALA A 148 -9.46 -2.95 -16.47
N HIS A 149 -10.00 -3.61 -15.44
CA HIS A 149 -11.01 -3.00 -14.57
C HIS A 149 -10.46 -1.78 -13.80
N VAL A 150 -9.22 -1.82 -13.31
CA VAL A 150 -8.56 -0.66 -12.68
C VAL A 150 -8.52 0.54 -13.62
N TYR A 151 -8.11 0.33 -14.88
CA TYR A 151 -8.09 1.40 -15.88
C TYR A 151 -9.50 1.91 -16.21
N GLN A 152 -10.47 1.01 -16.36
CA GLN A 152 -11.86 1.40 -16.59
C GLN A 152 -12.35 2.34 -15.47
N VAL A 153 -12.20 1.93 -14.21
CA VAL A 153 -12.62 2.73 -13.04
C VAL A 153 -11.90 4.08 -13.00
N LEU A 154 -10.60 4.09 -13.28
CA LEU A 154 -9.80 5.31 -13.31
C LEU A 154 -10.33 6.29 -14.38
N PHE A 155 -10.52 5.82 -15.61
CA PHE A 155 -10.97 6.68 -16.71
C PHE A 155 -12.42 7.11 -16.56
N GLU A 156 -13.31 6.23 -16.08
CA GLU A 156 -14.68 6.59 -15.73
C GLU A 156 -14.72 7.66 -14.64
N TRP A 157 -13.88 7.54 -13.60
CA TRP A 157 -13.80 8.59 -12.58
C TRP A 157 -13.31 9.93 -13.16
N LEU A 158 -12.32 9.91 -14.07
CA LEU A 158 -11.82 11.12 -14.71
C LEU A 158 -12.92 11.88 -15.47
N THR A 159 -13.86 11.19 -16.13
CA THR A 159 -14.97 11.87 -16.83
C THR A 159 -15.94 12.57 -15.86
N THR A 160 -15.96 12.19 -14.58
CA THR A 160 -16.79 12.83 -13.56
C THR A 160 -16.17 14.09 -12.94
N VAL A 161 -14.84 14.27 -13.07
CA VAL A 161 -14.10 15.35 -12.40
C VAL A 161 -13.40 16.31 -13.36
N LEU A 162 -13.14 15.88 -14.60
CA LEU A 162 -12.60 16.74 -15.64
C LEU A 162 -13.75 17.41 -16.42
N PRO A 163 -13.55 18.64 -16.91
CA PRO A 163 -14.50 19.28 -17.82
C PRO A 163 -14.65 18.45 -19.10
N SER A 164 -15.85 18.40 -19.67
CA SER A 164 -16.05 17.94 -21.03
C SER A 164 -15.26 18.86 -21.96
N THR A 165 -14.27 18.31 -22.66
CA THR A 165 -13.52 18.98 -23.74
C THR A 165 -14.34 19.02 -25.01
#